data_AF-A0A8E2E1L4-F1
#
_entry.id   AF-A0A8E2E1L4-F1
#
_cell.length_a   1.000
_cell.length_b   1.000
_cell.length_c   1.000
_cell.angle_alpha   90.00
_cell.angle_beta   90.00
_cell.angle_gamma   90.00
#
_symmetry.space_group_name_H-M   'P 1'
#
loop_
_entity.id
_entity.type
_entity.pdbx_description
1 polymer ?
#
loop_
_entity_poly.entity_id
_entity_poly.type
_entity_poly.pdbx_seq_one_letter_code
_entity_poly.pdbx_strand_id
1 'polypeptide(L)'
;MTRPWVLSHLSRVLLSARIRKNYFAIESSASRSSYHENPDVSHRVFTKGETKNVWGKSPEILNTTLELEQVVEKWREELRSAKPAPDVRLSDDVENFLCGFMYYASLVEMAKKGDGKRNVVFFHVPLFETEKDIRRGTEVTIALIKGLAETSAG
;
A
#
# COMPACT_ATOMS: atom_id res chain seq x y z
N MET A 1 -15.10 26.73 29.74
CA MET A 1 -15.30 26.53 28.29
C MET A 1 -14.20 25.60 27.76
N THR A 2 -14.47 24.30 27.72
CA THR A 2 -13.57 23.28 27.16
C THR A 2 -13.97 23.04 25.71
N ARG A 3 -13.06 23.33 24.77
CA ARG A 3 -13.27 23.08 23.34
C ARG A 3 -13.37 21.56 23.10
N PRO A 4 -14.44 21.04 22.46
CA PRO A 4 -14.51 19.64 22.10
C PRO A 4 -13.58 19.41 20.92
N TRP A 5 -12.51 18.65 21.14
CA TRP A 5 -11.69 18.10 20.06
C TRP A 5 -12.53 17.06 19.32
N VAL A 6 -13.24 17.49 18.29
CA VAL A 6 -13.77 16.58 17.29
C VAL A 6 -12.55 16.00 16.57
N LEU A 7 -12.30 14.70 16.74
CA LEU A 7 -11.39 13.90 15.91
C LEU A 7 -11.97 13.79 14.49
N SER A 8 -12.20 14.91 13.81
CA SER A 8 -12.81 14.96 12.47
C SER A 8 -11.81 14.61 11.36
N HIS A 9 -10.53 14.48 11.67
CA HIS A 9 -9.47 14.25 10.69
C HIS A 9 -8.50 13.15 11.15
N LEU A 10 -9.03 11.98 11.54
CA LEU A 10 -8.19 10.78 11.49
C LEU A 10 -8.05 10.39 10.02
N SER A 11 -7.00 10.87 9.37
CA SER A 11 -6.58 10.35 8.06
C SER A 11 -6.35 8.85 8.20
N ARG A 12 -7.33 8.07 7.73
CA ARG A 12 -7.29 6.61 7.79
C ARG A 12 -6.45 6.11 6.64
N VAL A 13 -5.15 5.96 6.87
CA VAL A 13 -4.26 5.26 5.94
C VAL A 13 -4.27 3.77 6.30
N LEU A 14 -4.53 2.90 5.31
CA LEU A 14 -4.35 1.47 5.43
C LEU A 14 -3.03 1.06 4.75
N LEU A 15 -2.10 0.51 5.52
CA LEU A 15 -0.83 -0.02 5.02
C LEU A 15 -0.87 -1.55 5.00
N SER A 16 -0.69 -2.15 3.82
CA SER A 16 -0.49 -3.60 3.64
C SER A 16 0.93 -3.86 3.18
N ALA A 17 1.57 -4.96 3.62
CA ALA A 17 2.95 -5.25 3.23
C ALA A 17 3.19 -6.69 2.82
N ARG A 18 4.13 -6.91 1.89
CA ARG A 18 4.57 -8.24 1.44
C ARG A 18 6.04 -8.24 1.02
N ILE A 19 6.71 -9.37 1.20
CA ILE A 19 8.07 -9.61 0.70
C ILE A 19 8.11 -9.66 -0.85
N ARG A 20 9.03 -8.90 -1.44
CA ARG A 20 9.53 -8.87 -2.83
C ARG A 20 11.05 -9.03 -2.78
N LYS A 21 11.73 -9.26 -3.91
CA LYS A 21 13.14 -9.70 -3.87
C LYS A 21 14.11 -8.64 -3.32
N ASN A 22 14.26 -7.48 -3.96
CA ASN A 22 15.51 -6.70 -3.81
C ASN A 22 15.37 -5.21 -3.44
N TYR A 23 14.16 -4.67 -3.34
CA TYR A 23 13.95 -3.26 -3.01
C TYR A 23 12.65 -3.05 -2.24
N PHE A 24 12.54 -1.88 -1.63
CA PHE A 24 11.33 -1.39 -0.98
C PHE A 24 10.51 -0.61 -2.00
N ALA A 25 9.20 -0.87 -2.09
CA ALA A 25 8.34 -0.11 -2.99
C ALA A 25 6.94 0.08 -2.44
N ILE A 26 6.39 1.27 -2.68
CA ILE A 26 4.95 1.51 -2.53
C ILE A 26 4.29 1.53 -3.89
N GLU A 27 3.06 1.04 -3.94
CA GLU A 27 2.36 0.79 -5.20
C GLU A 27 1.24 1.81 -5.46
N SER A 28 1.17 2.40 -6.66
CA SER A 28 0.18 3.43 -7.02
C SER A 28 -1.20 2.88 -7.32
N SER A 29 -1.27 1.70 -7.93
CA SER A 29 -2.53 1.15 -8.42
C SER A 29 -2.66 -0.36 -8.25
N ALA A 30 -3.88 -0.87 -8.43
CA ALA A 30 -4.13 -2.30 -8.52
C ALA A 30 -5.21 -2.59 -9.58
N SER A 31 -5.09 -3.77 -10.21
CA SER A 31 -6.10 -4.31 -11.11
C SER A 31 -7.13 -5.15 -10.37
N ARG A 32 -8.39 -4.98 -10.75
CA ARG A 32 -9.52 -5.80 -10.30
C ARG A 32 -9.34 -7.28 -10.63
N SER A 33 -8.63 -7.57 -11.72
CA SER A 33 -8.46 -8.91 -12.26
C SER A 33 -7.16 -9.58 -11.81
N SER A 34 -6.54 -9.15 -10.72
CA SER A 34 -5.19 -9.62 -10.35
C SER A 34 -5.07 -11.10 -9.92
N TYR A 35 -6.15 -11.82 -9.61
CA TYR A 35 -6.06 -13.13 -8.91
C TYR A 35 -6.79 -14.30 -9.61
N HIS A 36 -6.95 -14.21 -10.93
CA HIS A 36 -7.65 -15.25 -11.71
C HIS A 36 -6.71 -16.26 -12.41
N GLU A 37 -5.41 -15.98 -12.46
CA GLU A 37 -4.43 -16.76 -13.25
C GLU A 37 -3.69 -17.79 -12.41
N ASN A 38 -3.16 -17.37 -11.25
CA ASN A 38 -2.27 -18.17 -10.42
C ASN A 38 -2.99 -18.58 -9.12
N PRO A 39 -3.05 -19.87 -8.77
CA PRO A 39 -3.72 -20.33 -7.57
C PRO A 39 -2.90 -20.08 -6.30
N ASP A 40 -3.59 -19.88 -5.16
CA ASP A 40 -2.96 -19.81 -3.84
C ASP A 40 -2.50 -21.18 -3.31
N VAL A 41 -1.97 -21.17 -2.08
CA VAL A 41 -1.53 -22.35 -1.33
C VAL A 41 -2.65 -23.39 -1.08
N SER A 42 -3.91 -22.98 -1.24
CA SER A 42 -5.09 -23.86 -1.15
C SER A 42 -5.62 -24.27 -2.52
N HIS A 43 -4.85 -24.04 -3.58
CA HIS A 43 -5.21 -24.29 -4.97
C HIS A 43 -6.46 -23.52 -5.44
N ARG A 44 -6.73 -22.34 -4.86
CA ARG A 44 -7.88 -21.50 -5.23
C ARG A 44 -7.43 -20.28 -6.03
N VAL A 45 -8.33 -19.79 -6.86
CA VAL A 45 -8.22 -18.50 -7.53
C VAL A 45 -9.50 -17.72 -7.25
N PHE A 46 -9.46 -16.40 -7.43
CA PHE A 46 -10.68 -15.61 -7.54
C PHE A 46 -11.03 -15.48 -9.02
N THR A 47 -12.01 -16.25 -9.46
CA THR A 47 -12.33 -16.40 -10.87
C THR A 47 -12.85 -15.10 -11.48
N LYS A 48 -12.74 -14.95 -12.81
CA LYS A 48 -13.32 -13.81 -13.53
C LYS A 48 -14.83 -13.66 -13.28
N GLY A 49 -15.54 -14.78 -13.10
CA GLY A 49 -16.96 -14.79 -12.76
C GLY A 49 -17.23 -14.19 -11.39
N GLU A 50 -16.48 -14.61 -10.37
CA GLU A 50 -16.56 -14.05 -9.01
C GLU A 50 -16.18 -12.57 -8.99
N THR A 51 -15.10 -12.18 -9.70
CA THR A 51 -14.70 -10.78 -9.89
C THR A 51 -15.82 -9.93 -10.47
N LYS A 52 -16.49 -10.42 -11.52
CA LYS A 52 -17.63 -9.74 -12.12
C LYS A 52 -18.82 -9.66 -11.15
N ASN A 53 -19.06 -10.69 -10.36
CA ASN A 53 -20.16 -10.70 -9.39
C ASN A 53 -19.94 -9.71 -8.24
N VAL A 54 -18.72 -9.63 -7.71
CA VAL A 54 -18.40 -8.79 -6.54
C VAL A 54 -18.08 -7.34 -6.94
N TRP A 55 -17.31 -7.15 -8.01
CA TRP A 55 -16.79 -5.84 -8.43
C TRP A 55 -17.14 -5.50 -9.88
N GLY A 56 -18.23 -6.05 -10.43
CA GLY A 56 -18.65 -5.81 -11.82
C GLY A 56 -18.90 -4.34 -12.17
N LYS A 57 -19.21 -3.51 -11.17
CA LYS A 57 -19.45 -2.06 -11.32
C LYS A 57 -18.24 -1.20 -10.95
N SER A 58 -17.18 -1.80 -10.40
CA SER A 58 -15.97 -1.08 -10.02
C SER A 58 -15.05 -0.90 -11.23
N PRO A 59 -14.22 0.17 -11.28
CA PRO A 59 -13.22 0.37 -12.34
C PRO A 59 -12.24 -0.80 -12.44
N GLU A 60 -11.72 -1.08 -13.64
CA GLU A 60 -10.74 -2.18 -13.82
C GLU A 60 -9.44 -1.90 -13.06
N ILE A 61 -9.00 -0.65 -13.02
CA ILE A 61 -7.83 -0.20 -12.26
C ILE A 61 -8.28 0.82 -11.24
N LEU A 62 -7.81 0.68 -10.00
CA LEU A 62 -7.99 1.68 -8.96
C LEU A 62 -6.64 2.21 -8.50
N ASN A 63 -6.58 3.54 -8.33
CA ASN A 63 -5.44 4.23 -7.73
C ASN A 63 -5.77 4.63 -6.30
N THR A 64 -4.74 4.67 -5.46
CA THR A 64 -4.81 5.36 -4.17
C THR A 64 -5.13 6.84 -4.37
N THR A 65 -5.70 7.48 -3.36
CA THR A 65 -5.90 8.95 -3.33
C THR A 65 -4.79 9.68 -2.59
N LEU A 66 -3.74 8.98 -2.17
CA LEU A 66 -2.57 9.57 -1.56
C LEU A 66 -1.62 10.11 -2.63
N GLU A 67 -0.99 11.24 -2.34
CA GLU A 67 0.05 11.85 -3.18
C GLU A 67 1.38 11.10 -3.01
N LEU A 68 1.47 9.90 -3.60
CA LEU A 68 2.58 8.96 -3.33
C LEU A 68 3.94 9.50 -3.77
N GLU A 69 3.99 10.38 -4.78
CA GLU A 69 5.22 11.06 -5.20
C GLU A 69 5.81 11.88 -4.06
N GLN A 70 4.95 12.65 -3.35
CA GLN A 70 5.36 13.43 -2.18
C GLN A 70 5.75 12.52 -1.01
N VAL A 71 5.03 11.40 -0.82
CA VAL A 71 5.38 10.39 0.18
C VAL A 71 6.78 9.83 -0.09
N VAL A 72 7.08 9.44 -1.33
CA VAL A 72 8.40 8.88 -1.69
C VAL A 72 9.51 9.91 -1.55
N GLU A 73 9.25 11.19 -1.87
CA GLU A 73 10.20 12.26 -1.63
C GLU A 73 10.55 12.36 -0.13
N LYS A 74 9.54 12.45 0.73
CA LYS A 74 9.73 12.50 2.20
C LYS A 74 10.39 11.25 2.75
N TRP A 75 10.00 10.09 2.26
CA TRP A 75 10.58 8.81 2.64
C TRP A 75 12.08 8.77 2.32
N ARG A 76 12.49 9.26 1.15
CA ARG A 76 13.90 9.38 0.75
C ARG A 76 14.66 10.41 1.59
N GLU A 77 14.03 11.53 1.95
CA GLU A 77 14.64 12.52 2.84
C GLU A 77 14.94 11.95 4.23
N GLU A 78 13.97 11.27 4.85
CA GLU A 78 14.14 10.61 6.16
C GLU A 78 15.28 9.58 6.16
N LEU A 79 15.55 8.97 5.00
CA LEU A 79 16.55 7.92 4.83
C LEU A 79 17.91 8.42 4.33
N ARG A 80 18.07 9.72 4.09
CA ARG A 80 19.26 10.31 3.45
C ARG A 80 20.57 10.01 4.20
N SER A 81 20.53 9.91 5.51
CA SER A 81 21.70 9.66 6.37
C SER A 81 22.06 8.16 6.46
N ALA A 82 21.17 7.26 6.07
CA ALA A 82 21.38 5.82 6.23
C ALA A 82 22.44 5.28 5.26
N LYS A 83 23.29 4.36 5.74
CA LYS A 83 24.39 3.76 4.96
C LYS A 83 24.38 2.23 5.05
N PRO A 84 24.34 1.50 3.91
CA PRO A 84 24.05 2.01 2.57
C PRO A 84 22.63 2.58 2.51
N ALA A 85 22.41 3.53 1.59
CA ALA A 85 21.08 4.08 1.35
C ALA A 85 20.14 2.94 0.92
N PRO A 86 18.94 2.80 1.51
CA PRO A 86 18.02 1.75 1.12
C PRO A 86 17.34 2.15 -0.20
N ASP A 87 17.13 1.15 -1.06
CA ASP A 87 16.49 1.34 -2.35
C ASP A 87 14.96 1.41 -2.16
N VAL A 88 14.42 2.63 -2.21
CA VAL A 88 12.99 2.93 -2.03
C VAL A 88 12.39 3.53 -3.30
N ARG A 89 11.25 2.99 -3.73
CA ARG A 89 10.65 3.30 -5.04
C ARG A 89 9.14 3.52 -4.95
N LEU A 90 8.64 4.35 -5.87
CA LEU A 90 7.24 4.27 -6.31
C LEU A 90 7.18 3.26 -7.45
N SER A 91 6.19 2.38 -7.41
CA SER A 91 5.95 1.33 -8.39
C SER A 91 4.49 1.36 -8.81
N ASP A 92 4.22 0.95 -10.05
CA ASP A 92 2.86 0.73 -10.58
C ASP A 92 2.68 -0.73 -11.03
N ASP A 93 3.58 -1.60 -10.58
CA ASP A 93 3.64 -3.01 -10.95
C ASP A 93 3.29 -3.87 -9.75
N VAL A 94 1.99 -3.86 -9.44
CA VAL A 94 1.40 -4.81 -8.52
C VAL A 94 1.15 -6.11 -9.27
N GLU A 95 2.01 -7.09 -8.99
CA GLU A 95 1.95 -8.42 -9.57
C GLU A 95 0.51 -9.00 -9.55
N ASN A 96 0.12 -9.67 -10.64
CA ASN A 96 -1.15 -10.39 -10.79
C ASN A 96 -1.18 -11.65 -9.90
N PHE A 97 -1.31 -11.43 -8.59
CA PHE A 97 -1.58 -12.45 -7.60
C PHE A 97 -2.37 -11.88 -6.41
N LEU A 98 -2.34 -12.58 -5.26
CA LEU A 98 -3.05 -12.20 -4.04
C LEU A 98 -2.74 -10.77 -3.57
N CYS A 99 -1.53 -10.26 -3.82
CA CYS A 99 -1.12 -8.90 -3.46
C CYS A 99 -2.01 -7.85 -4.14
N GLY A 100 -2.15 -7.97 -5.47
CA GLY A 100 -3.01 -7.08 -6.24
C GLY A 100 -4.48 -7.21 -5.90
N PHE A 101 -4.92 -8.44 -5.61
CA PHE A 101 -6.28 -8.66 -5.13
C PHE A 101 -6.53 -7.98 -3.77
N MET A 102 -5.65 -8.16 -2.79
CA MET A 102 -5.78 -7.53 -1.47
C MET A 102 -5.70 -6.01 -1.56
N TYR A 103 -4.82 -5.48 -2.40
CA TYR A 103 -4.71 -4.04 -2.59
C TYR A 103 -5.98 -3.47 -3.24
N TYR A 104 -6.44 -4.07 -4.34
CA TYR A 104 -7.66 -3.67 -5.02
C TYR A 104 -8.89 -3.74 -4.09
N ALA A 105 -9.06 -4.85 -3.36
CA ALA A 105 -10.14 -5.01 -2.40
C ALA A 105 -10.10 -3.91 -1.32
N SER A 106 -8.91 -3.59 -0.81
CA SER A 106 -8.71 -2.53 0.18
C SER A 106 -9.08 -1.15 -0.37
N LEU A 107 -8.71 -0.84 -1.62
CA LEU A 107 -9.08 0.40 -2.30
C LEU A 107 -10.60 0.51 -2.46
N VAL A 108 -11.29 -0.56 -2.87
CA VAL A 108 -12.75 -0.61 -2.96
C VAL A 108 -13.41 -0.39 -1.61
N GLU A 109 -12.94 -1.10 -0.57
CA GLU A 109 -13.53 -1.00 0.77
C GLU A 109 -13.29 0.36 1.43
N MET A 110 -12.13 0.99 1.18
CA MET A 110 -11.89 2.36 1.65
C MET A 110 -12.75 3.38 0.92
N ALA A 111 -12.95 3.24 -0.40
CA ALA A 111 -13.83 4.11 -1.18
C ALA A 111 -15.28 4.10 -0.69
N LYS A 112 -15.73 3.02 -0.04
CA LYS A 112 -17.08 2.93 0.53
C LYS A 112 -17.22 3.67 1.86
N LYS A 113 -16.13 4.08 2.50
CA LYS A 113 -16.15 4.75 3.80
C LYS A 113 -16.24 6.26 3.61
N GLY A 114 -17.12 6.89 4.40
CA GLY A 114 -17.13 8.31 4.76
C GLY A 114 -16.97 9.33 3.64
N ASP A 115 -15.73 9.56 3.21
CA ASP A 115 -15.29 10.64 2.32
C ASP A 115 -14.95 10.15 0.90
N GLY A 116 -15.11 8.86 0.60
CA GLY A 116 -14.82 8.29 -0.72
C GLY A 116 -13.32 8.16 -1.04
N LYS A 117 -12.44 8.53 -0.09
CA LYS A 117 -10.99 8.44 -0.27
C LYS A 117 -10.54 6.98 -0.26
N ARG A 118 -9.49 6.73 -1.04
CA ARG A 118 -8.82 5.43 -1.15
C ARG A 118 -7.42 5.54 -0.57
N ASN A 119 -7.32 6.04 0.67
CA ASN A 119 -6.06 6.19 1.37
C ASN A 119 -5.50 4.82 1.80
N VAL A 120 -4.99 4.09 0.83
CA VAL A 120 -4.39 2.77 0.98
C VAL A 120 -3.02 2.80 0.36
N VAL A 121 -2.07 2.15 1.01
CA VAL A 121 -0.73 1.90 0.48
C VAL A 121 -0.46 0.42 0.55
N PHE A 122 0.01 -0.15 -0.56
CA PHE A 122 0.62 -1.46 -0.57
C PHE A 122 2.13 -1.31 -0.61
N PHE A 123 2.82 -1.98 0.31
CA PHE A 123 4.25 -1.81 0.57
C PHE A 123 5.00 -3.13 0.38
N HIS A 124 5.73 -3.24 -0.72
CA HIS A 124 6.67 -4.31 -0.93
C HIS A 124 7.96 -4.07 -0.12
N VAL A 125 8.36 -5.05 0.67
CA VAL A 125 9.63 -5.07 1.42
C VAL A 125 10.56 -6.11 0.81
N PRO A 126 11.90 -5.95 0.83
CA PRO A 126 12.80 -6.99 0.36
C PRO A 126 12.76 -8.24 1.25
N LEU A 127 13.35 -9.34 0.76
CA LEU A 127 13.56 -10.52 1.59
C LEU A 127 14.57 -10.19 2.70
N PHE A 128 14.23 -10.56 3.93
CA PHE A 128 15.09 -10.39 5.10
C PHE A 128 15.53 -11.75 5.60
N GLU A 129 16.83 -11.96 5.76
CA GLU A 129 17.40 -13.24 6.23
C GLU A 129 18.04 -13.10 7.62
N THR A 130 18.44 -11.88 7.99
CA THR A 130 19.14 -11.62 9.24
C THR A 130 18.39 -10.62 10.13
N GLU A 131 18.68 -10.66 11.42
CA GLU A 131 18.24 -9.65 12.39
C GLU A 131 18.64 -8.22 12.01
N LYS A 132 19.78 -8.07 11.31
CA LYS A 132 20.22 -6.78 10.79
C LYS A 132 19.28 -6.29 9.68
N ASP A 133 18.84 -7.19 8.82
CA ASP A 133 17.89 -6.87 7.73
C ASP A 133 16.52 -6.50 8.29
N ILE A 134 16.06 -7.21 9.33
CA ILE A 134 14.80 -6.89 10.02
C ILE A 134 14.86 -5.50 10.66
N ARG A 135 15.96 -5.18 11.36
CA ARG A 135 16.15 -3.83 11.91
C ARG A 135 16.16 -2.77 10.82
N ARG A 136 16.88 -3.02 9.72
CA ARG A 136 16.91 -2.14 8.55
C ARG A 136 15.52 -1.93 7.96
N GLY A 137 14.76 -3.00 7.77
CA GLY A 137 13.40 -2.97 7.28
C GLY A 137 12.47 -2.18 8.20
N THR A 138 12.66 -2.31 9.52
CA THR A 138 11.90 -1.56 10.52
C THR A 138 12.14 -0.06 10.40
N GLU A 139 13.41 0.38 10.33
CA GLU A 139 13.77 1.79 10.14
C GLU A 139 13.17 2.36 8.85
N VAL A 140 13.27 1.60 7.75
CA VAL A 140 12.72 2.00 6.44
C VAL A 140 11.19 2.10 6.49
N THR A 141 10.52 1.19 7.19
CA THR A 141 9.06 1.21 7.36
C THR A 141 8.61 2.39 8.22
N ILE A 142 9.33 2.70 9.30
CA ILE A 142 9.03 3.86 10.15
C ILE A 142 9.16 5.16 9.34
N ALA A 143 10.21 5.28 8.53
CA ALA A 143 10.39 6.44 7.65
C ALA A 143 9.24 6.58 6.64
N LEU A 144 8.72 5.47 6.08
CA LEU A 144 7.53 5.49 5.22
C LEU A 144 6.30 5.99 5.97
N ILE A 145 6.06 5.47 7.18
CA ILE A 145 4.90 5.86 8.00
C ILE A 145 4.94 7.36 8.34
N LYS A 146 6.12 7.92 8.64
CA LYS A 146 6.28 9.36 8.85
C LYS A 146 5.93 10.15 7.58
N GLY A 147 6.47 9.76 6.43
CA GLY A 147 6.16 10.40 5.15
C GLY A 147 4.66 10.37 4.85
N LEU A 148 3.99 9.24 5.12
CA LEU A 148 2.54 9.12 5.00
C LEU A 148 1.78 10.02 5.98
N ALA A 149 2.19 10.08 7.24
CA ALA A 149 1.53 10.90 8.26
C ALA A 149 1.64 12.40 7.93
N GLU A 150 2.82 12.85 7.49
CA GLU A 150 3.07 14.26 7.17
C GLU A 150 2.32 14.72 5.91
N THR A 151 2.26 13.87 4.88
CA THR A 151 1.59 14.20 3.61
C THR A 151 0.07 14.03 3.66
N SER A 152 -0.45 13.16 4.53
CA SER A 152 -1.90 12.92 4.67
C SER A 152 -2.59 13.79 5.73
N ALA A 153 -1.84 14.63 6.45
CA ALA A 153 -2.35 15.56 7.46
C ALA A 153 -2.75 16.94 6.90
N GLY A 154 -2.60 17.16 5.59
CA GLY A 154 -3.09 18.35 4.87
C GLY A 154 -4.45 18.13 4.22
#